data_AF-A0A255R2W2-F1
#
_entry.id   AF-A0A255R2W2-F1
#
_cell.length_a   1.000
_cell.length_b   1.000
_cell.length_c   1.000
_cell.angle_alpha   90.00
_cell.angle_beta   90.00
_cell.angle_gamma   90.00
#
_symmetry.space_group_name_H-M   'P 1'
#
loop_
_entity.id
_entity.type
_entity.pdbx_description
1 polymer ?
#
loop_
_entity_poly.entity_id
_entity_poly.type
_entity_poly.pdbx_seq_one_letter_code
_entity_poly.pdbx_strand_id
1 'polypeptide(L)'
;MHEDLLGYLLGALEPDEMQRVSDWLKDNPEGQAELARLERALKPLEDGFEAIEAPSDDLLARTMAAIPDGIPPVSDDSLHHQHKVTLSDVELSRESMRTGNRWSVMDSIGGLLSVATLLALLLPTIAAGRFESRKTACQDNLRLLGTALMQYVTRDHQRRLPQVNASGPEAFAGVYAIRLNDAGLLPEGNTQWCPSMDTPSFARGNQTTAGKNSPADLAPDSYRLPTATELHELSVNQLQWTQQYAGGHYAYSLGVIGDRGYSSPRYEGRATFAIMADAPIAQQDEFGITSTGYSHGGNGINVLYENGAVRFVCLEAIDSMRDNPFLNHAGAAEAGVNIDDASLAPSFIPPFKMSVQR
;
A
#
# COMPACT_ATOMS: atom_id res chain seq x y z
N MET A 1 17.22 13.60 -11.26
CA MET A 1 17.08 14.32 -12.54
C MET A 1 15.62 14.46 -12.97
N HIS A 2 14.88 13.39 -13.27
CA HIS A 2 13.45 13.52 -13.63
C HIS A 2 12.60 14.12 -12.49
N GLU A 3 12.85 13.68 -11.26
CA GLU A 3 12.21 14.22 -10.05
C GLU A 3 12.57 15.69 -9.80
N ASP A 4 13.82 16.09 -10.07
CA ASP A 4 14.27 17.48 -9.94
C ASP A 4 13.63 18.39 -10.99
N LEU A 5 13.40 17.91 -12.23
CA LEU A 5 12.71 18.68 -13.27
C LEU A 5 11.24 18.88 -12.97
N LEU A 6 10.58 17.86 -12.41
CA LEU A 6 9.20 17.98 -11.95
C LEU A 6 9.09 18.93 -10.76
N GLY A 7 10.01 18.81 -9.79
CA GLY A 7 10.11 19.74 -8.66
C GLY A 7 10.36 21.18 -9.11
N TYR A 8 11.23 21.37 -10.10
CA TYR A 8 11.53 22.67 -10.69
C TYR A 8 10.30 23.30 -11.36
N LEU A 9 9.52 22.51 -12.10
CA LEU A 9 8.31 22.98 -12.78
C LEU A 9 7.20 23.35 -11.78
N LEU A 10 7.08 22.60 -10.68
CA LEU A 10 6.10 22.86 -9.62
C LEU A 10 6.55 23.92 -8.59
N GLY A 11 7.77 24.46 -8.72
CA GLY A 11 8.35 25.38 -7.75
C GLY A 11 8.55 24.77 -6.36
N ALA A 12 8.73 23.45 -6.29
CA ALA A 12 8.81 22.65 -5.07
C ALA A 12 10.24 22.32 -4.63
N LEU A 13 11.25 22.93 -5.26
CA LEU A 13 12.67 22.79 -4.90
C LEU A 13 13.13 23.94 -4.00
N GLU A 14 14.17 23.68 -3.20
CA GLU A 14 14.86 24.71 -2.43
C GLU A 14 15.54 25.74 -3.36
N PRO A 15 15.78 27.00 -2.91
CA PRO A 15 16.26 28.09 -3.78
C PRO A 15 17.61 27.81 -4.47
N ASP A 16 18.51 27.11 -3.82
CA ASP A 16 19.81 26.70 -4.37
C ASP A 16 19.66 25.55 -5.38
N GLU A 17 18.70 24.66 -5.17
CA GLU A 17 18.37 23.59 -6.10
C GLU A 17 17.65 24.10 -7.35
N MET A 18 16.75 25.09 -7.20
CA MET A 18 16.15 25.83 -8.31
C MET A 18 17.23 26.47 -9.19
N GLN A 19 18.21 27.13 -8.57
CA GLN A 19 19.32 27.75 -9.29
C GLN A 19 20.18 26.71 -10.02
N ARG A 20 20.51 25.59 -9.35
CA ARG A 20 21.27 24.48 -9.93
C ARG A 20 20.59 23.87 -11.14
N VAL A 21 19.28 23.60 -11.07
CA VAL A 21 18.51 23.03 -12.18
C VAL A 21 18.34 24.03 -13.32
N SER A 22 18.08 25.31 -13.01
CA SER A 22 18.04 26.39 -14.00
C SER A 22 19.35 26.51 -14.77
N ASP A 23 20.49 26.51 -14.07
CA ASP A 23 21.80 26.63 -14.71
C ASP A 23 22.15 25.39 -15.52
N TRP A 24 21.78 24.20 -15.04
CA TRP A 24 21.91 22.95 -15.82
C TRP A 24 21.05 22.94 -17.09
N LEU A 25 19.82 23.48 -17.02
CA LEU A 25 18.91 23.57 -18.17
C LEU A 25 19.42 24.50 -19.27
N LYS A 26 20.21 25.53 -18.93
CA LYS A 26 20.80 26.45 -19.94
C LYS A 26 21.75 25.73 -20.89
N ASP A 27 22.49 24.74 -20.36
CA ASP A 27 23.55 24.06 -21.09
C ASP A 27 23.13 22.66 -21.60
N ASN A 28 21.93 22.19 -21.26
CA ASN A 28 21.46 20.83 -21.60
C ASN A 28 20.16 20.82 -22.46
N PRO A 29 20.27 20.63 -23.79
CA PRO A 29 19.12 20.63 -24.69
C PRO A 29 18.20 19.41 -24.51
N GLU A 30 18.72 18.27 -24.04
CA GLU A 30 17.91 17.08 -23.73
C GLU A 30 17.05 17.32 -22.49
N GLY A 31 17.61 18.00 -21.48
CA GLY A 31 16.88 18.44 -20.29
C GLY A 31 15.73 19.40 -20.60
N GLN A 32 15.94 20.33 -21.55
CA GLN A 32 14.89 21.24 -22.01
C GLN A 32 13.75 20.49 -22.73
N ALA A 33 14.08 19.48 -23.55
CA ALA A 33 13.08 18.68 -24.25
C ALA A 33 12.22 17.85 -23.28
N GLU A 34 12.83 17.28 -22.25
CA GLU A 34 12.11 16.52 -21.22
C GLU A 34 11.27 17.44 -20.31
N LEU A 35 11.77 18.63 -19.96
CA LEU A 35 10.98 19.63 -19.24
C LEU A 35 9.73 20.06 -20.04
N ALA A 36 9.87 20.32 -21.34
CA ALA A 36 8.75 20.66 -22.22
C ALA A 36 7.75 19.50 -22.39
N ARG A 37 8.21 18.25 -22.25
CA ARG A 37 7.32 17.07 -22.23
C ARG A 37 6.51 17.00 -20.94
N LEU A 38 7.15 17.23 -19.80
CA LEU A 38 6.51 17.28 -18.49
C LEU A 38 5.48 18.42 -18.40
N GLU A 39 5.82 19.61 -18.88
CA GLU A 39 4.91 20.75 -18.97
C GLU A 39 3.66 20.41 -19.78
N ARG A 40 3.81 19.77 -20.93
CA ARG A 40 2.68 19.33 -21.76
C ARG A 40 1.80 18.29 -21.06
N ALA A 41 2.39 17.42 -20.24
CA ALA A 41 1.66 16.40 -19.48
C ALA A 41 0.87 16.99 -18.31
N LEU A 42 1.34 18.10 -17.73
CA LEU A 42 0.70 18.79 -16.60
C LEU A 42 -0.36 19.80 -17.02
N LYS A 43 -0.29 20.31 -18.25
CA LYS A 43 -1.26 21.27 -18.80
C LYS A 43 -2.76 20.93 -18.59
N PRO A 44 -3.22 19.67 -18.73
CA PRO A 44 -4.63 19.32 -18.47
C PRO A 44 -5.08 19.53 -17.02
N LEU A 45 -4.16 19.57 -16.05
CA LEU A 45 -4.45 19.83 -14.64
C LEU A 45 -4.66 21.33 -14.37
N GLU A 46 -3.99 22.19 -15.14
CA GLU A 46 -4.17 23.64 -15.10
C GLU A 46 -5.51 24.05 -15.71
N ASP A 47 -5.90 23.42 -16.83
CA ASP A 47 -7.19 23.65 -17.50
C ASP A 47 -8.40 23.19 -16.66
N GLY A 48 -8.19 22.26 -15.71
CA GLY A 48 -9.21 21.77 -14.78
C GLY A 48 -9.32 22.55 -13.46
N PHE A 49 -8.53 23.61 -13.29
CA PHE A 49 -8.55 24.42 -12.08
C PHE A 49 -9.75 25.37 -12.06
N GLU A 50 -10.72 25.08 -11.19
CA GLU A 50 -11.85 25.98 -10.90
C GLU A 50 -11.59 26.69 -9.55
N ALA A 51 -11.34 28.00 -9.60
CA ALA A 51 -11.09 28.79 -8.40
C ALA A 51 -12.35 28.86 -7.52
N ILE A 52 -12.26 28.39 -6.27
CA ILE A 52 -13.38 28.34 -5.31
C ILE A 52 -13.88 29.75 -4.94
N GLU A 53 -13.01 30.77 -5.05
CA GLU A 53 -13.34 32.16 -4.76
C GLU A 53 -12.59 33.09 -5.72
N ALA A 54 -13.29 34.04 -6.34
CA ALA A 54 -12.67 34.99 -7.25
C ALA A 54 -11.84 36.02 -6.46
N PRO A 55 -10.69 36.47 -6.99
CA PRO A 55 -9.90 37.52 -6.35
C PRO A 55 -10.68 38.83 -6.28
N SER A 56 -10.32 39.70 -5.33
CA SER A 56 -10.93 41.04 -5.20
C SER A 56 -10.77 41.86 -6.48
N ASP A 57 -11.83 42.58 -6.88
CA ASP A 57 -11.89 43.36 -8.13
C ASP A 57 -10.74 44.36 -8.34
N ASP A 58 -10.12 44.84 -7.26
CA ASP A 58 -9.02 45.83 -7.29
C ASP A 58 -7.61 45.20 -7.40
N LEU A 59 -7.49 43.87 -7.37
CA LEU A 59 -6.19 43.18 -7.41
C LEU A 59 -5.43 43.48 -8.71
N LEU A 60 -6.15 43.49 -9.85
CA LEU A 60 -5.55 43.76 -11.15
C LEU A 60 -5.00 45.19 -11.23
N ALA A 61 -5.77 46.18 -10.76
CA ALA A 61 -5.38 47.58 -10.77
C ALA A 61 -4.15 47.82 -9.87
N ARG A 62 -4.15 47.24 -8.67
CA ARG A 62 -3.01 47.31 -7.74
C ARG A 62 -1.76 46.62 -8.28
N THR A 63 -1.91 45.50 -8.98
CA THR A 63 -0.77 44.77 -9.58
C THR A 63 -0.18 45.55 -10.75
N MET A 64 -1.03 46.11 -11.62
CA MET A 64 -0.58 46.95 -12.74
C MET A 64 0.10 48.23 -12.27
N ALA A 65 -0.38 48.86 -11.19
CA ALA A 65 0.24 50.05 -10.61
C ALA A 65 1.62 49.77 -9.96
N ALA A 66 1.90 48.50 -9.61
CA ALA A 66 3.17 48.08 -9.02
C ALA A 66 4.23 47.70 -10.06
N ILE A 67 3.86 47.60 -11.34
CA ILE A 67 4.81 47.34 -12.43
C ILE A 67 5.39 48.69 -12.89
N PRO A 68 6.70 48.93 -12.72
CA PRO A 68 7.32 50.15 -13.22
C PRO A 68 7.24 50.21 -14.76
N ASP A 69 6.84 51.35 -15.31
CA ASP A 69 6.80 51.56 -16.76
C ASP A 69 8.22 51.54 -17.35
N GLY A 70 8.53 50.46 -18.06
CA GLY A 70 9.66 50.36 -18.96
C GLY A 70 10.86 49.60 -18.41
N ILE A 71 11.25 48.55 -19.14
CA ILE A 71 12.62 48.04 -19.12
C ILE A 71 13.48 49.15 -19.76
N PRO A 72 14.45 49.76 -19.05
CA PRO A 72 15.32 50.74 -19.67
C PRO A 72 16.12 50.04 -20.79
N PRO A 73 16.20 50.63 -22.00
CA PRO A 73 16.96 50.02 -23.08
C PRO A 73 18.44 49.99 -22.70
N VAL A 74 19.05 48.83 -22.84
CA VAL A 74 20.50 48.67 -22.78
C VAL A 74 21.07 49.37 -24.01
N SER A 75 21.56 50.58 -23.82
CA SER A 75 22.34 51.30 -24.83
C SER A 75 23.78 51.36 -24.34
N ASP A 76 24.65 50.64 -25.04
CA ASP A 76 26.08 50.91 -25.02
C ASP A 76 26.35 52.31 -25.58
N ASP A 77 27.35 52.96 -25.01
CA ASP A 77 28.07 54.15 -25.49
C ASP A 77 27.59 55.57 -25.06
N SER A 78 28.34 56.09 -24.08
CA SER A 78 28.95 57.43 -23.99
C SER A 78 28.34 58.59 -24.78
N LEU A 79 27.92 59.67 -24.09
CA LEU A 79 28.56 61.01 -24.12
C LEU A 79 27.75 62.08 -23.34
N HIS A 80 28.51 62.87 -22.58
CA HIS A 80 28.20 64.10 -21.85
C HIS A 80 26.88 64.86 -22.13
N HIS A 81 26.07 65.03 -21.07
CA HIS A 81 25.55 66.37 -20.75
C HIS A 81 25.29 66.53 -19.24
N GLN A 82 26.03 67.46 -18.65
CA GLN A 82 25.81 67.98 -17.30
C GLN A 82 24.46 68.73 -17.23
N HIS A 83 23.60 68.32 -16.30
CA HIS A 83 22.71 69.26 -15.62
C HIS A 83 22.84 69.07 -14.11
N LYS A 84 23.22 70.16 -13.46
CA LYS A 84 23.54 70.27 -12.04
C LYS A 84 22.23 70.42 -11.26
N VAL A 85 21.72 69.33 -10.71
CA VAL A 85 20.76 69.38 -9.61
C VAL A 85 21.56 69.28 -8.32
N THR A 86 21.56 70.36 -7.55
CA THR A 86 22.12 70.43 -6.19
C THR A 86 21.35 69.50 -5.28
N LEU A 87 21.90 68.31 -5.05
CA LEU A 87 21.53 67.45 -3.95
C LEU A 87 21.87 68.21 -2.65
N SER A 88 20.82 68.57 -1.92
CA SER A 88 20.94 68.84 -0.49
C SER A 88 21.54 67.57 0.14
N ASP A 89 22.41 67.75 1.15
CA ASP A 89 22.93 66.67 1.99
C ASP A 89 21.75 65.89 2.60
N VAL A 90 21.24 64.92 1.85
CA VAL A 90 20.57 63.78 2.42
C VAL A 90 21.72 62.97 3.01
N GLU A 91 21.92 63.12 4.31
CA GLU A 91 22.50 62.06 5.13
C GLU A 91 21.64 60.80 4.91
N LEU A 92 21.92 60.12 3.80
CA LEU A 92 21.70 58.71 3.70
C LEU A 92 22.55 58.15 4.84
N SER A 93 21.88 57.79 5.92
CA SER A 93 22.41 56.79 6.82
C SER A 93 22.86 55.64 5.94
N ARG A 94 24.16 55.63 5.63
CA ARG A 94 24.89 54.39 5.39
C ARG A 94 24.80 53.65 6.73
N GLU A 95 23.63 53.10 7.01
CA GLU A 95 23.59 51.79 7.61
C GLU A 95 24.41 50.94 6.65
N SER A 96 25.66 50.77 7.04
CA SER A 96 26.46 49.64 6.63
C SER A 96 25.52 48.44 6.71
N MET A 97 25.01 48.00 5.56
CA MET A 97 24.62 46.62 5.37
C MET A 97 25.91 45.83 5.59
N ARG A 98 26.21 45.61 6.87
CA ARG A 98 26.95 44.46 7.32
C ARG A 98 26.12 43.30 6.80
N THR A 99 26.50 42.77 5.64
CA THR A 99 26.29 41.36 5.30
C THR A 99 27.16 40.52 6.24
N GLY A 100 27.00 40.74 7.55
CA GLY A 100 27.44 39.82 8.57
C GLY A 100 26.36 38.79 8.65
N ASN A 101 26.57 37.64 7.99
CA ASN A 101 25.80 36.44 8.26
C ASN A 101 26.06 36.02 9.72
N ARG A 102 25.39 36.71 10.64
CA ARG A 102 25.34 36.42 12.06
C ARG A 102 23.90 36.12 12.38
N TRP A 103 23.39 35.01 11.83
CA TRP A 103 22.35 34.29 12.55
C TRP A 103 22.85 34.13 13.97
N SER A 104 22.09 34.64 14.93
CA SER A 104 22.36 34.36 16.32
C SER A 104 22.37 32.84 16.43
N VAL A 105 23.41 32.26 17.04
CA VAL A 105 23.44 30.81 17.31
C VAL A 105 22.16 30.38 18.04
N MET A 106 21.54 31.30 18.80
CA MET A 106 20.23 31.08 19.42
C MET A 106 19.07 30.95 18.42
N ASP A 107 19.06 31.70 17.31
CA ASP A 107 18.01 31.61 16.29
C ASP A 107 18.12 30.30 15.50
N SER A 108 19.35 29.88 15.19
CA SER A 108 19.62 28.55 14.60
C SER A 108 19.15 27.41 15.53
N ILE A 109 19.44 27.51 16.84
CA ILE A 109 19.01 26.52 17.83
C ILE A 109 17.48 26.52 17.97
N GLY A 110 16.85 27.70 18.02
CA GLY A 110 15.39 27.83 18.10
C GLY A 110 14.66 27.26 16.89
N GLY A 111 15.17 27.53 15.69
CA GLY A 111 14.66 26.93 14.45
C GLY A 111 14.80 25.41 14.45
N LEU A 112 15.98 24.89 14.80
CA LEU A 112 16.22 23.45 14.89
C LEU A 112 15.30 22.77 15.91
N LEU A 113 15.13 23.37 17.10
CA LEU A 113 14.23 22.85 18.13
C LEU A 113 12.77 22.86 17.67
N SER A 114 12.35 23.90 16.95
CA SER A 114 10.99 24.00 16.42
C SER A 114 10.73 22.92 15.36
N VAL A 115 11.65 22.74 14.41
CA VAL A 115 11.56 21.69 13.38
C VAL A 115 11.60 20.30 14.01
N ALA A 116 12.50 20.07 14.97
CA ALA A 116 12.58 18.80 15.69
C ALA A 116 11.27 18.49 16.45
N THR A 117 10.67 19.49 17.08
CA THR A 117 9.38 19.33 17.78
C THR A 117 8.25 19.04 16.80
N LEU A 118 8.18 19.74 15.67
CA LEU A 118 7.20 19.47 14.61
C LEU A 118 7.35 18.05 14.06
N LEU A 119 8.57 17.62 13.73
CA LEU A 119 8.84 16.26 13.25
C LEU A 119 8.48 15.19 14.29
N ALA A 120 8.78 15.44 15.57
CA ALA A 120 8.45 14.53 16.66
C ALA A 120 6.93 14.33 16.82
N LEU A 121 6.11 15.33 16.46
CA LEU A 121 4.66 15.23 16.47
C LEU A 121 4.07 14.68 15.16
N LEU A 122 4.65 15.06 14.01
CA LEU A 122 4.17 14.65 12.68
C LEU A 122 4.49 13.18 12.36
N LEU A 123 5.66 12.66 12.73
CA LEU A 123 6.03 11.29 12.37
C LEU A 123 5.11 10.23 13.00
N PRO A 124 4.78 10.27 14.32
CA PRO A 124 3.86 9.29 14.91
C PRO A 124 2.45 9.38 14.35
N THR A 125 1.97 10.59 14.04
CA THR A 125 0.63 10.81 13.48
C THR A 125 0.52 10.26 12.06
N ILE A 126 1.54 10.49 11.21
CA ILE A 126 1.61 9.90 9.87
C ILE A 126 1.70 8.36 9.96
N ALA A 127 2.51 7.83 10.88
CA ALA A 127 2.65 6.38 11.07
C ALA A 127 1.32 5.73 11.50
N ALA A 128 0.63 6.33 12.47
CA ALA A 128 -0.69 5.88 12.91
C ALA A 128 -1.74 5.99 11.79
N GLY A 129 -1.71 7.07 11.02
CA GLY A 129 -2.59 7.25 9.85
C GLY A 129 -2.39 6.17 8.78
N ARG A 130 -1.13 5.82 8.47
CA ARG A 130 -0.82 4.71 7.54
C ARG A 130 -1.29 3.37 8.08
N PHE A 131 -1.13 3.12 9.38
CA PHE A 131 -1.62 1.91 10.01
C PHE A 131 -3.14 1.77 9.87
N GLU A 132 -3.92 2.78 10.27
CA GLU A 132 -5.38 2.75 10.18
C GLU A 132 -5.87 2.67 8.74
N SER A 133 -5.18 3.31 7.79
CA SER A 133 -5.47 3.20 6.37
C SER A 133 -5.30 1.76 5.86
N ARG A 134 -4.14 1.14 6.12
CA ARG A 134 -3.89 -0.25 5.67
C ARG A 134 -4.80 -1.26 6.35
N LYS A 135 -5.15 -1.04 7.62
CA LYS A 135 -6.15 -1.82 8.35
C LYS A 135 -7.53 -1.71 7.69
N THR A 136 -7.98 -0.50 7.37
CA THR A 136 -9.27 -0.28 6.70
C THR A 136 -9.30 -0.91 5.31
N ALA A 137 -8.23 -0.76 4.53
CA ALA A 137 -8.12 -1.40 3.21
C ALA A 137 -8.13 -2.94 3.29
N CYS A 138 -7.50 -3.52 4.32
CA CYS A 138 -7.59 -4.96 4.59
C CYS A 138 -9.04 -5.38 4.92
N GLN A 139 -9.75 -4.60 5.74
CA GLN A 139 -11.16 -4.87 6.03
C GLN A 139 -12.04 -4.81 4.78
N ASP A 140 -11.78 -3.86 3.88
CA ASP A 140 -12.51 -3.75 2.62
C ASP A 140 -12.24 -4.96 1.70
N ASN A 141 -10.99 -5.44 1.63
CA ASN A 141 -10.65 -6.68 0.92
C ASN A 141 -11.43 -7.89 1.48
N LEU A 142 -11.51 -8.02 2.81
CA LEU A 142 -12.31 -9.07 3.45
C LEU A 142 -13.81 -8.92 3.17
N ARG A 143 -14.36 -7.69 3.11
CA ARG A 143 -15.77 -7.46 2.74
C ARG A 143 -16.05 -7.84 1.29
N LEU A 144 -15.13 -7.53 0.38
CA LEU A 144 -15.21 -7.92 -1.03
C LEU A 144 -15.18 -9.45 -1.19
N LEU A 145 -14.24 -10.12 -0.52
CA LEU A 145 -14.15 -11.57 -0.50
C LEU A 145 -15.37 -12.22 0.15
N GLY A 146 -15.89 -11.65 1.24
CA GLY A 146 -17.14 -12.09 1.87
C GLY A 146 -18.34 -11.98 0.96
N THR A 147 -18.41 -10.92 0.15
CA THR A 147 -19.46 -10.75 -0.86
C THR A 147 -19.34 -11.82 -1.95
N ALA A 148 -18.12 -12.10 -2.43
CA ALA A 148 -17.86 -13.17 -3.40
C ALA A 148 -18.24 -14.57 -2.86
N LEU A 149 -17.90 -14.85 -1.60
CA LEU A 149 -18.30 -16.08 -0.92
C LEU A 149 -19.82 -16.20 -0.80
N MET A 150 -20.51 -15.11 -0.46
CA MET A 150 -21.97 -15.13 -0.39
C MET A 150 -22.60 -15.39 -1.77
N GLN A 151 -22.06 -14.77 -2.83
CA GLN A 151 -22.49 -15.05 -4.20
C GLN A 151 -22.26 -16.53 -4.57
N TYR A 152 -21.13 -17.11 -4.16
CA TYR A 152 -20.86 -18.54 -4.35
C TYR A 152 -21.90 -19.41 -3.64
N VAL A 153 -22.16 -19.14 -2.36
CA VAL A 153 -23.16 -19.84 -1.54
C VAL A 153 -24.55 -19.78 -2.16
N THR A 154 -24.95 -18.64 -2.73
CA THR A 154 -26.28 -18.50 -3.36
C THR A 154 -26.41 -19.29 -4.66
N ARG A 155 -25.30 -19.57 -5.35
CA ARG A 155 -25.28 -20.41 -6.56
C ARG A 155 -25.28 -21.90 -6.21
N ASP A 156 -24.73 -22.27 -5.06
CA ASP A 156 -24.73 -23.65 -4.59
C ASP A 156 -26.11 -24.06 -4.04
N HIS A 157 -26.66 -25.17 -4.55
CA HIS A 157 -27.95 -25.69 -4.12
C HIS A 157 -27.98 -26.09 -2.63
N GLN A 158 -26.82 -26.42 -2.05
CA GLN A 158 -26.72 -26.82 -0.65
C GLN A 158 -26.40 -25.65 0.30
N ARG A 159 -26.23 -24.44 -0.23
CA ARG A 159 -25.83 -23.23 0.50
C ARG A 159 -24.54 -23.46 1.30
N ARG A 160 -23.55 -24.10 0.70
CA ARG A 160 -22.26 -24.38 1.34
C ARG A 160 -21.18 -23.43 0.85
N LEU A 161 -20.23 -23.17 1.74
CA LEU A 161 -18.99 -22.46 1.38
C LEU A 161 -18.10 -23.34 0.49
N PRO A 162 -17.17 -22.74 -0.29
CA PRO A 162 -16.16 -23.48 -1.05
C PRO A 162 -15.49 -24.56 -0.19
N GLN A 163 -15.54 -25.79 -0.69
CA GLN A 163 -15.09 -26.94 0.09
C GLN A 163 -13.57 -27.13 -0.01
N VAL A 164 -12.96 -27.35 1.15
CA VAL A 164 -11.61 -27.91 1.28
C VAL A 164 -11.75 -29.43 1.31
N ASN A 165 -11.04 -30.16 0.43
CA ASN A 165 -11.13 -31.62 0.42
C ASN A 165 -10.34 -32.23 1.60
N ALA A 166 -10.78 -33.41 2.09
CA ALA A 166 -10.08 -34.08 3.19
C ALA A 166 -8.70 -34.61 2.79
N SER A 167 -8.49 -34.87 1.50
CA SER A 167 -7.25 -35.38 0.91
C SER A 167 -7.16 -35.01 -0.57
N GLY A 168 -5.99 -35.21 -1.17
CA GLY A 168 -5.69 -34.89 -2.56
C GLY A 168 -5.17 -33.46 -2.77
N PRO A 169 -4.97 -33.04 -4.03
CA PRO A 169 -4.34 -31.75 -4.36
C PRO A 169 -5.14 -30.55 -3.86
N GLU A 170 -6.44 -30.72 -3.64
CA GLU A 170 -7.38 -29.71 -3.13
C GLU A 170 -7.50 -29.65 -1.60
N ALA A 171 -6.72 -30.45 -0.87
CA ALA A 171 -6.77 -30.49 0.59
C ALA A 171 -5.94 -29.37 1.21
N PHE A 172 -6.30 -28.11 0.96
CA PHE A 172 -5.64 -26.93 1.53
C PHE A 172 -6.62 -25.75 1.64
N ALA A 173 -6.50 -24.93 2.68
CA ALA A 173 -7.44 -23.84 2.95
C ALA A 173 -7.55 -22.84 1.79
N GLY A 174 -6.44 -22.55 1.12
CA GLY A 174 -6.35 -21.59 0.01
C GLY A 174 -7.12 -21.98 -1.25
N VAL A 175 -7.66 -23.20 -1.33
CA VAL A 175 -8.46 -23.67 -2.48
C VAL A 175 -9.71 -22.81 -2.69
N TYR A 176 -10.18 -22.08 -1.67
CA TYR A 176 -11.30 -21.14 -1.79
C TYR A 176 -11.08 -20.15 -2.94
N ALA A 177 -9.86 -19.62 -3.09
CA ALA A 177 -9.54 -18.62 -4.10
C ALA A 177 -9.66 -19.22 -5.52
N ILE A 178 -9.24 -20.47 -5.67
CA ILE A 178 -9.37 -21.23 -6.91
C ILE A 178 -10.84 -21.51 -7.23
N ARG A 179 -11.63 -21.95 -6.24
CA ARG A 179 -13.07 -22.19 -6.42
C ARG A 179 -13.85 -20.92 -6.76
N LEU A 180 -13.48 -19.78 -6.18
CA LEU A 180 -14.06 -18.48 -6.54
C LEU A 180 -13.62 -18.05 -7.94
N ASN A 181 -12.36 -18.28 -8.31
CA ASN A 181 -11.84 -17.97 -9.64
C ASN A 181 -12.54 -18.81 -10.73
N ASP A 182 -12.71 -20.13 -10.50
CA ASP A 182 -13.45 -21.04 -11.38
C ASP A 182 -14.90 -20.61 -11.58
N ALA A 183 -15.52 -20.04 -10.55
CA ALA A 183 -16.88 -19.51 -10.60
C ALA A 183 -16.97 -18.11 -11.23
N GLY A 184 -15.85 -17.48 -11.60
CA GLY A 184 -15.78 -16.09 -12.05
C GLY A 184 -16.24 -15.10 -10.98
N LEU A 185 -16.02 -15.43 -9.71
CA LEU A 185 -16.45 -14.66 -8.53
C LEU A 185 -15.29 -14.03 -7.77
N LEU A 186 -14.05 -14.45 -8.02
CA LEU A 186 -12.89 -13.87 -7.36
C LEU A 186 -12.81 -12.37 -7.73
N PRO A 187 -12.81 -11.45 -6.74
CA PRO A 187 -12.76 -10.03 -7.04
C PRO A 187 -11.50 -9.67 -7.82
N GLU A 188 -11.64 -8.79 -8.81
CA GLU A 188 -10.51 -8.31 -9.58
C GLU A 188 -9.47 -7.59 -8.69
N GLY A 189 -8.21 -7.67 -9.10
CA GLY A 189 -7.09 -7.09 -8.36
C GLY A 189 -6.53 -8.00 -7.27
N ASN A 190 -5.52 -7.49 -6.58
CA ASN A 190 -4.75 -8.21 -5.56
C ASN A 190 -5.49 -8.34 -4.21
N THR A 191 -6.81 -8.58 -4.25
CA THR A 191 -7.68 -8.56 -3.06
C THR A 191 -7.37 -9.65 -2.05
N GLN A 192 -6.77 -10.76 -2.48
CA GLN A 192 -6.25 -11.83 -1.61
C GLN A 192 -4.99 -11.45 -0.82
N TRP A 193 -4.40 -10.28 -1.09
CA TRP A 193 -3.19 -9.80 -0.43
C TRP A 193 -3.52 -8.69 0.57
N CYS A 194 -3.14 -8.89 1.83
CA CYS A 194 -3.29 -7.89 2.88
C CYS A 194 -2.31 -6.72 2.63
N PRO A 195 -2.78 -5.45 2.54
CA PRO A 195 -1.91 -4.28 2.32
C PRO A 195 -0.92 -3.98 3.45
N SER A 196 -1.09 -4.63 4.61
CA SER A 196 -0.19 -4.48 5.76
C SER A 196 0.95 -5.51 5.77
N MET A 197 1.02 -6.38 4.77
CA MET A 197 2.07 -7.39 4.64
C MET A 197 2.71 -7.32 3.27
N ASP A 198 3.99 -7.64 3.23
CA ASP A 198 4.73 -7.73 1.98
C ASP A 198 4.18 -8.89 1.17
N THR A 199 3.79 -8.61 -0.07
CA THR A 199 3.44 -9.66 -1.01
C THR A 199 4.70 -10.46 -1.34
N PRO A 200 4.59 -11.79 -1.52
CA PRO A 200 5.73 -12.57 -1.98
C PRO A 200 6.28 -11.93 -3.26
N SER A 201 7.59 -11.69 -3.28
CA SER A 201 8.29 -11.23 -4.48
C SER A 201 8.25 -12.36 -5.51
N PHE A 202 7.17 -12.44 -6.28
CA PHE A 202 7.07 -13.28 -7.46
C PHE A 202 8.04 -12.70 -8.48
N ALA A 203 9.29 -13.17 -8.45
CA ALA A 203 10.42 -12.53 -9.11
C ALA A 203 10.09 -12.04 -10.52
N ARG A 204 9.92 -10.72 -10.67
CA ARG A 204 10.19 -10.04 -11.94
C ARG A 204 11.69 -10.20 -12.11
N GLY A 205 12.11 -11.08 -13.03
CA GLY A 205 13.49 -11.50 -13.19
C GLY A 205 14.42 -10.34 -13.52
N ASN A 206 14.96 -9.68 -12.50
CA ASN A 206 16.12 -8.81 -12.64
C ASN A 206 17.35 -9.59 -12.21
N GLN A 207 18.11 -10.01 -13.23
CA GLN A 207 19.46 -10.56 -13.11
C GLN A 207 20.31 -9.75 -12.11
N THR A 208 20.67 -10.34 -10.99
CA THR A 208 22.00 -10.16 -10.41
C THR A 208 22.38 -11.41 -9.60
N THR A 209 23.33 -12.16 -10.15
CA THR A 209 24.31 -13.03 -9.48
C THR A 209 23.83 -14.01 -8.38
N ALA A 210 23.85 -15.30 -8.76
CA ALA A 210 24.32 -16.47 -7.99
C ALA A 210 23.33 -17.65 -7.95
N GLY A 211 23.82 -18.84 -8.34
CA GLY A 211 23.15 -20.13 -8.08
C GLY A 211 22.37 -20.72 -9.25
N LYS A 212 23.07 -21.33 -10.20
CA LYS A 212 22.49 -22.39 -11.06
C LYS A 212 22.05 -23.52 -10.13
N ASN A 213 20.75 -23.59 -9.83
CA ASN A 213 19.95 -24.73 -9.34
C ASN A 213 18.62 -24.27 -8.67
N SER A 214 18.07 -23.11 -9.04
CA SER A 214 16.74 -22.68 -8.59
C SER A 214 15.73 -22.79 -9.73
N PRO A 215 14.46 -23.17 -9.46
CA PRO A 215 13.40 -23.32 -10.46
C PRO A 215 12.94 -21.94 -11.00
N ALA A 216 13.85 -21.26 -11.70
CA ALA A 216 13.68 -19.92 -12.25
C ALA A 216 12.87 -19.90 -13.57
N ASP A 217 12.35 -21.05 -14.01
CA ASP A 217 11.46 -21.16 -15.19
C ASP A 217 9.97 -20.99 -14.82
N LEU A 218 9.64 -20.62 -13.57
CA LEU A 218 8.26 -20.50 -13.08
C LEU A 218 7.85 -19.08 -12.65
N ALA A 219 8.52 -18.05 -13.16
CA ALA A 219 8.00 -16.68 -13.04
C ALA A 219 7.30 -16.28 -14.36
N PRO A 220 6.00 -16.58 -14.56
CA PRO A 220 5.24 -15.89 -15.57
C PRO A 220 5.07 -14.44 -15.12
N ASP A 221 5.17 -13.49 -16.07
CA ASP A 221 4.84 -12.07 -15.90
C ASP A 221 3.38 -11.79 -15.43
N SER A 222 2.63 -12.84 -15.08
CA SER A 222 1.44 -12.79 -14.25
C SER A 222 1.25 -14.16 -13.61
N TYR A 223 1.42 -14.28 -12.29
CA TYR A 223 0.97 -15.48 -11.60
C TYR A 223 -0.54 -15.62 -11.80
N ARG A 224 -0.95 -16.64 -12.57
CA ARG A 224 -2.35 -16.99 -12.81
C ARG A 224 -2.75 -18.09 -11.84
N LEU A 225 -3.85 -17.90 -11.11
CA LEU A 225 -4.45 -18.97 -10.32
C LEU A 225 -4.87 -20.13 -11.24
N PRO A 226 -4.42 -21.38 -10.97
CA PRO A 226 -4.89 -22.54 -11.72
C PRO A 226 -6.36 -22.83 -11.37
N THR A 227 -7.04 -23.54 -12.26
CA THR A 227 -8.38 -24.07 -12.01
C THR A 227 -8.34 -25.33 -11.13
N ALA A 228 -9.48 -25.72 -10.53
CA ALA A 228 -9.54 -26.94 -9.72
C ALA A 228 -9.19 -28.21 -10.51
N THR A 229 -9.48 -28.24 -11.81
CA THR A 229 -9.11 -29.36 -12.69
C THR A 229 -7.60 -29.38 -12.95
N GLU A 230 -7.01 -28.24 -13.31
CA GLU A 230 -5.57 -28.13 -13.57
C GLU A 230 -4.72 -28.48 -12.34
N LEU A 231 -5.23 -28.19 -11.13
CA LEU A 231 -4.62 -28.55 -9.84
C LEU A 231 -4.20 -30.02 -9.74
N HIS A 232 -4.96 -30.93 -10.36
CA HIS A 232 -4.69 -32.37 -10.34
C HIS A 232 -3.56 -32.79 -11.29
N GLU A 233 -3.24 -31.94 -12.26
CA GLU A 233 -2.23 -32.21 -13.29
C GLU A 233 -0.87 -31.58 -12.94
N LEU A 234 -0.82 -30.72 -11.92
CA LEU A 234 0.40 -30.03 -11.50
C LEU A 234 1.49 -30.99 -11.01
N SER A 235 2.74 -30.63 -11.32
CA SER A 235 3.91 -31.26 -10.70
C SER A 235 3.94 -31.02 -9.18
N VAL A 236 4.70 -31.81 -8.42
CA VAL A 236 4.75 -31.73 -6.95
C VAL A 236 5.14 -30.32 -6.51
N ASN A 237 6.16 -29.76 -7.15
CA ASN A 237 6.70 -28.45 -6.80
C ASN A 237 5.71 -27.32 -7.15
N GLN A 238 5.02 -27.42 -8.29
CA GLN A 238 3.99 -26.44 -8.68
C GLN A 238 2.77 -26.51 -7.76
N LEU A 239 2.37 -27.72 -7.37
CA LEU A 239 1.27 -27.93 -6.43
C LEU A 239 1.61 -27.34 -5.07
N GLN A 240 2.78 -27.66 -4.51
CA GLN A 240 3.23 -27.12 -3.22
C GLN A 240 3.30 -25.59 -3.25
N TRP A 241 3.84 -25.02 -4.32
CA TRP A 241 3.88 -23.58 -4.51
C TRP A 241 2.47 -22.97 -4.57
N THR A 242 1.55 -23.60 -5.30
CA THR A 242 0.15 -23.14 -5.41
C THR A 242 -0.55 -23.22 -4.07
N GLN A 243 -0.38 -24.31 -3.33
CA GLN A 243 -0.92 -24.48 -1.99
C GLN A 243 -0.41 -23.40 -1.04
N GLN A 244 0.86 -23.00 -1.17
CA GLN A 244 1.46 -21.93 -0.38
C GLN A 244 0.82 -20.56 -0.60
N TYR A 245 0.47 -20.20 -1.85
CA TYR A 245 0.18 -18.80 -2.20
C TYR A 245 -1.20 -18.53 -2.81
N ALA A 246 -1.96 -19.55 -3.20
CA ALA A 246 -3.25 -19.35 -3.88
C ALA A 246 -4.27 -18.59 -3.01
N GLY A 247 -4.33 -18.87 -1.70
CA GLY A 247 -5.20 -18.16 -0.76
C GLY A 247 -4.68 -16.79 -0.31
N GLY A 248 -3.48 -16.39 -0.73
CA GLY A 248 -2.86 -15.13 -0.35
C GLY A 248 -2.59 -15.00 1.16
N HIS A 249 -2.90 -13.83 1.71
CA HIS A 249 -2.64 -13.45 3.10
C HIS A 249 -3.81 -13.70 4.04
N TYR A 250 -4.87 -14.37 3.59
CA TYR A 250 -6.03 -14.67 4.41
C TYR A 250 -6.13 -16.16 4.76
N ALA A 251 -6.49 -16.41 6.01
CA ALA A 251 -6.89 -17.72 6.47
C ALA A 251 -8.35 -17.97 6.09
N TYR A 252 -8.67 -19.22 5.79
CA TYR A 252 -10.00 -19.64 5.36
C TYR A 252 -10.46 -20.87 6.16
N SER A 253 -11.77 -21.08 6.25
CA SER A 253 -12.37 -22.19 6.98
C SER A 253 -11.87 -23.55 6.48
N LEU A 254 -11.41 -24.37 7.42
CA LEU A 254 -11.00 -25.75 7.19
C LEU A 254 -12.19 -26.72 7.10
N GLY A 255 -13.43 -26.25 7.20
CA GLY A 255 -14.59 -27.13 7.27
C GLY A 255 -14.93 -27.60 8.68
N VAL A 256 -15.99 -28.39 8.77
CA VAL A 256 -16.58 -28.86 10.03
C VAL A 256 -16.95 -30.34 9.94
N ILE A 257 -16.92 -31.01 11.08
CA ILE A 257 -17.42 -32.37 11.24
C ILE A 257 -18.90 -32.29 11.66
N GLY A 258 -19.79 -32.82 10.83
CA GLY A 258 -21.21 -32.99 11.18
C GLY A 258 -21.60 -34.46 11.29
N ASP A 259 -22.90 -34.73 11.37
CA ASP A 259 -23.44 -36.10 11.51
C ASP A 259 -23.06 -37.02 10.35
N ARG A 260 -22.83 -36.45 9.15
CA ARG A 260 -22.45 -37.18 7.94
C ARG A 260 -20.93 -37.20 7.71
N GLY A 261 -20.15 -36.79 8.71
CA GLY A 261 -18.71 -36.62 8.61
C GLY A 261 -18.29 -35.23 8.19
N TYR A 262 -17.06 -35.14 7.70
CA TYR A 262 -16.40 -33.90 7.30
C TYR A 262 -17.05 -33.25 6.07
N SER A 263 -17.31 -31.95 6.14
CA SER A 263 -17.83 -31.16 5.02
C SER A 263 -17.53 -29.67 5.18
N SER A 264 -17.73 -28.88 4.12
CA SER A 264 -17.69 -27.42 4.26
C SER A 264 -18.88 -26.91 5.09
N PRO A 265 -18.73 -25.81 5.84
CA PRO A 265 -19.81 -25.29 6.65
C PRO A 265 -20.98 -24.87 5.77
N ARG A 266 -22.21 -25.12 6.24
CA ARG A 266 -23.41 -24.57 5.62
C ARG A 266 -23.53 -23.10 6.03
N TYR A 267 -23.92 -22.26 5.08
CA TYR A 267 -24.19 -20.87 5.34
C TYR A 267 -25.52 -20.68 6.10
N GLU A 268 -25.45 -20.15 7.31
CA GLU A 268 -26.56 -19.93 8.23
C GLU A 268 -26.66 -18.49 8.75
N GLY A 269 -25.71 -17.61 8.37
CA GLY A 269 -25.72 -16.20 8.77
C GLY A 269 -25.37 -15.98 10.25
N ARG A 270 -24.59 -16.87 10.88
CA ARG A 270 -24.25 -16.77 12.31
C ARG A 270 -23.34 -15.56 12.55
N ALA A 271 -23.59 -14.85 13.65
CA ALA A 271 -22.86 -13.62 13.97
C ALA A 271 -21.45 -13.87 14.54
N THR A 272 -21.16 -15.09 14.98
CA THR A 272 -19.91 -15.46 15.66
C THR A 272 -19.09 -16.49 14.90
N PHE A 273 -19.64 -17.10 13.85
CA PHE A 273 -18.94 -18.11 13.07
C PHE A 273 -17.97 -17.43 12.10
N ALA A 274 -16.67 -17.59 12.35
CA ALA A 274 -15.62 -17.02 11.51
C ALA A 274 -15.48 -17.80 10.20
N ILE A 275 -15.35 -17.09 9.07
CA ILE A 275 -15.16 -17.70 7.74
C ILE A 275 -13.76 -17.43 7.20
N MET A 276 -13.25 -16.22 7.43
CA MET A 276 -11.93 -15.81 7.00
C MET A 276 -11.30 -14.86 8.01
N ALA A 277 -9.97 -14.77 8.02
CA ALA A 277 -9.23 -13.81 8.83
C ALA A 277 -7.90 -13.47 8.18
N ASP A 278 -7.20 -12.45 8.67
CA ASP A 278 -5.76 -12.31 8.37
C ASP A 278 -5.02 -13.59 8.81
N ALA A 279 -4.22 -14.18 7.91
CA ALA A 279 -3.53 -15.43 8.20
C ALA A 279 -2.32 -15.21 9.12
N PRO A 280 -2.07 -16.13 10.07
CA PRO A 280 -0.75 -16.23 10.69
C PRO A 280 0.27 -16.69 9.63
N ILE A 281 1.37 -15.95 9.47
CA ILE A 281 2.42 -16.27 8.51
C ILE A 281 3.66 -16.75 9.27
N ALA A 282 4.30 -17.81 8.76
CA ALA A 282 5.62 -18.20 9.26
C ALA A 282 6.65 -17.15 8.81
N GLN A 283 7.21 -16.41 9.76
CA GLN A 283 8.26 -15.43 9.53
C GLN A 283 9.59 -16.01 10.03
N GLN A 284 10.57 -16.08 9.16
CA GLN A 284 11.92 -16.49 9.51
C GLN A 284 12.75 -15.25 9.86
N ASP A 285 13.41 -15.25 11.02
CA ASP A 285 14.34 -14.18 11.39
C ASP A 285 15.71 -14.33 10.71
N GLU A 286 16.60 -13.34 10.88
CA GLU A 286 17.97 -13.37 10.33
C GLU A 286 18.80 -14.57 10.82
N PHE A 287 18.43 -15.16 11.96
CA PHE A 287 19.09 -16.32 12.55
C PHE A 287 18.47 -17.65 12.12
N GLY A 288 17.47 -17.62 11.23
CA GLY A 288 16.81 -18.78 10.70
C GLY A 288 15.71 -19.36 11.61
N ILE A 289 15.38 -18.70 12.72
CA ILE A 289 14.32 -19.13 13.64
C ILE A 289 12.97 -18.74 13.04
N THR A 290 12.09 -19.74 12.92
CA THR A 290 10.72 -19.53 12.46
C THR A 290 9.86 -19.07 13.62
N SER A 291 9.27 -17.90 13.49
CA SER A 291 8.25 -17.34 14.39
C SER A 291 6.92 -17.18 13.65
N THR A 292 5.82 -17.09 14.38
CA THR A 292 4.52 -16.77 13.79
C THR A 292 4.36 -15.25 13.76
N GLY A 293 4.38 -14.69 12.56
CA GLY A 293 4.05 -13.30 12.29
C GLY A 293 2.57 -13.11 12.02
N TYR A 294 2.05 -11.94 12.36
CA TYR A 294 0.69 -11.52 12.07
C TYR A 294 0.72 -10.22 11.25
N SER A 295 -0.33 -10.03 10.43
CA SER A 295 -0.60 -8.75 9.77
C SER A 295 -0.61 -7.58 10.77
N HIS A 296 -0.59 -6.35 10.23
CA HIS A 296 -0.80 -5.15 11.02
C HIS A 296 0.25 -4.95 12.13
N GLY A 297 1.51 -5.27 11.84
CA GLY A 297 2.62 -5.08 12.77
C GLY A 297 2.47 -5.87 14.08
N GLY A 298 1.71 -6.97 14.06
CA GLY A 298 1.46 -7.78 15.25
C GLY A 298 0.39 -7.24 16.21
N ASN A 299 -0.29 -6.15 15.88
CA ASN A 299 -1.30 -5.54 16.77
C ASN A 299 -2.62 -6.34 16.81
N GLY A 300 -2.91 -7.12 15.77
CA GLY A 300 -4.16 -7.86 15.68
C GLY A 300 -4.50 -8.28 14.25
N ILE A 301 -5.67 -8.87 14.10
CA ILE A 301 -6.17 -9.44 12.85
C ILE A 301 -7.58 -8.94 12.56
N ASN A 302 -7.92 -8.82 11.29
CA ASN A 302 -9.30 -8.72 10.87
C ASN A 302 -9.91 -10.11 10.72
N VAL A 303 -11.14 -10.27 11.20
CA VAL A 303 -11.92 -11.51 11.10
C VAL A 303 -13.24 -11.19 10.41
N LEU A 304 -13.52 -11.92 9.34
CA LEU A 304 -14.80 -11.94 8.64
C LEU A 304 -15.69 -13.04 9.23
N TYR A 305 -16.87 -12.64 9.69
CA TYR A 305 -17.90 -13.53 10.19
C TYR A 305 -18.95 -13.83 9.12
N GLU A 306 -19.69 -14.91 9.32
CA GLU A 306 -20.69 -15.41 8.39
C GLU A 306 -21.82 -14.41 8.11
N ASN A 307 -22.21 -13.59 9.08
CA ASN A 307 -23.16 -12.49 8.87
C ASN A 307 -22.60 -11.31 8.03
N GLY A 308 -21.37 -11.40 7.51
CA GLY A 308 -20.70 -10.37 6.72
C GLY A 308 -19.99 -9.30 7.54
N ALA A 309 -20.04 -9.36 8.88
CA ALA A 309 -19.31 -8.43 9.71
C ALA A 309 -17.80 -8.70 9.62
N VAL A 310 -17.01 -7.63 9.42
CA VAL A 310 -15.56 -7.68 9.56
C VAL A 310 -15.17 -6.91 10.81
N ARG A 311 -14.41 -7.54 11.71
CA ARG A 311 -13.95 -6.93 12.97
C ARG A 311 -12.45 -7.08 13.14
N PHE A 312 -11.82 -6.03 13.63
CA PHE A 312 -10.44 -6.11 14.08
C PHE A 312 -10.39 -6.66 15.52
N VAL A 313 -9.59 -7.70 15.74
CA VAL A 313 -9.38 -8.39 17.00
C VAL A 313 -7.92 -8.21 17.40
N CYS A 314 -7.67 -7.65 18.59
CA CYS A 314 -6.31 -7.49 19.10
C CYS A 314 -5.66 -8.85 19.36
N LEU A 315 -4.37 -8.97 19.07
CA LEU A 315 -3.64 -10.24 19.18
C LEU A 315 -3.69 -10.82 20.60
N GLU A 316 -3.61 -9.97 21.63
CA GLU A 316 -3.66 -10.40 23.04
C GLU A 316 -5.02 -10.98 23.44
N ALA A 317 -6.08 -10.63 22.70
CA ALA A 317 -7.43 -11.11 22.99
C ALA A 317 -7.68 -12.50 22.38
N ILE A 318 -6.96 -12.90 21.32
CA ILE A 318 -7.23 -14.10 20.52
C ILE A 318 -7.27 -15.37 21.38
N ASP A 319 -6.26 -15.58 22.23
CA ASP A 319 -6.17 -16.78 23.06
C ASP A 319 -7.23 -16.84 24.16
N SER A 320 -7.82 -15.68 24.51
CA SER A 320 -8.90 -15.57 25.49
C SER A 320 -10.30 -15.60 24.87
N MET A 321 -10.39 -15.59 23.53
CA MET A 321 -11.67 -15.69 22.85
C MET A 321 -12.31 -17.05 23.13
N ARG A 322 -13.62 -17.03 23.37
CA ARG A 322 -14.40 -18.26 23.53
C ARG A 322 -14.31 -19.17 22.29
N ASP A 323 -14.26 -18.54 21.12
CA ASP A 323 -14.18 -19.19 19.82
C ASP A 323 -12.92 -18.65 19.15
N ASN A 324 -11.84 -19.42 19.22
CA ASN A 324 -10.54 -19.02 18.68
C ASN A 324 -10.58 -19.19 17.15
N PRO A 325 -10.26 -18.15 16.37
CA PRO A 325 -10.38 -18.23 14.92
C PRO A 325 -9.45 -19.27 14.27
N PHE A 326 -8.35 -19.66 14.91
CA PHE A 326 -7.33 -20.55 14.31
C PHE A 326 -7.25 -21.93 14.95
N LEU A 327 -8.00 -22.16 16.03
CA LEU A 327 -8.02 -23.42 16.76
C LEU A 327 -9.46 -23.88 16.90
N ASN A 328 -9.71 -25.13 16.51
CA ASN A 328 -11.00 -25.75 16.78
C ASN A 328 -11.26 -25.90 18.29
N HIS A 329 -12.46 -26.31 18.68
CA HIS A 329 -12.83 -26.51 20.09
C HIS A 329 -12.00 -27.58 20.83
N ALA A 330 -11.21 -28.39 20.12
CA ALA A 330 -10.24 -29.32 20.70
C ALA A 330 -8.83 -28.71 20.88
N GLY A 331 -8.65 -27.42 20.55
CA GLY A 331 -7.38 -26.71 20.63
C GLY A 331 -6.40 -27.06 19.52
N ALA A 332 -6.87 -27.59 18.38
CA ALA A 332 -6.05 -27.99 17.25
C ALA A 332 -6.31 -27.11 16.02
N ALA A 333 -5.25 -26.81 15.26
CA ALA A 333 -5.33 -26.17 13.95
C ALA A 333 -5.76 -27.19 12.86
N GLU A 334 -6.96 -27.74 13.02
CA GLU A 334 -7.61 -28.70 12.13
C GLU A 334 -9.08 -28.28 11.94
N ALA A 335 -9.81 -28.97 11.06
CA ALA A 335 -11.23 -28.74 10.86
C ALA A 335 -12.03 -28.75 12.18
N GLY A 336 -13.12 -27.98 12.20
CA GLY A 336 -14.01 -27.89 13.37
C GLY A 336 -14.56 -29.26 13.76
N VAL A 337 -14.58 -29.55 15.06
CA VAL A 337 -15.03 -30.86 15.58
C VAL A 337 -16.55 -30.99 15.63
N ASN A 338 -17.28 -29.91 15.39
CA ASN A 338 -18.74 -29.89 15.23
C ASN A 338 -19.17 -28.79 14.24
N ILE A 339 -20.47 -28.74 13.91
CA ILE A 339 -21.02 -27.80 12.92
C ILE A 339 -20.89 -26.31 13.30
N ASP A 340 -20.71 -26.01 14.59
CA ASP A 340 -20.60 -24.66 15.15
C ASP A 340 -19.16 -24.29 15.52
N ASP A 341 -18.20 -25.12 15.15
CA ASP A 341 -16.78 -24.95 15.47
C ASP A 341 -16.04 -24.34 14.27
N ALA A 342 -15.82 -23.03 14.32
CA ALA A 342 -15.09 -22.34 13.27
C ALA A 342 -13.58 -22.52 13.47
N SER A 343 -12.90 -23.04 12.46
CA SER A 343 -11.44 -23.15 12.46
C SER A 343 -10.89 -22.69 11.12
N LEU A 344 -10.04 -21.67 11.15
CA LEU A 344 -9.41 -21.06 9.99
C LEU A 344 -7.93 -21.41 9.93
N ALA A 345 -7.40 -21.55 8.72
CA ALA A 345 -5.97 -21.75 8.56
C ALA A 345 -5.39 -21.04 7.32
N PRO A 346 -4.08 -20.75 7.33
CA PRO A 346 -3.36 -20.23 6.16
C PRO A 346 -3.49 -21.14 4.95
N SER A 347 -3.24 -20.57 3.77
CA SER A 347 -3.45 -21.21 2.45
C SER A 347 -3.01 -22.67 2.39
N PHE A 348 -1.78 -23.00 2.78
CA PHE A 348 -1.17 -24.32 2.60
C PHE A 348 -1.67 -25.40 3.57
N ILE A 349 -2.40 -25.03 4.62
CA ILE A 349 -2.77 -25.97 5.68
C ILE A 349 -3.96 -26.84 5.23
N PRO A 350 -3.84 -28.18 5.33
CA PRO A 350 -4.95 -29.10 5.11
C PRO A 350 -5.94 -29.13 6.28
N PRO A 351 -7.15 -29.70 6.09
CA PRO A 351 -8.14 -29.79 7.17
C PRO A 351 -7.76 -30.77 8.28
N PHE A 352 -6.89 -31.75 8.00
CA PHE A 352 -6.41 -32.71 9.00
C PHE A 352 -4.90 -32.91 8.88
N LYS A 353 -4.23 -33.20 10.00
CA LYS A 353 -2.79 -33.49 10.03
C LYS A 353 -2.41 -34.72 9.21
N MET A 354 -3.33 -35.68 9.08
CA MET A 354 -3.12 -36.91 8.30
C MET A 354 -3.55 -36.75 6.83
N SER A 355 -4.03 -35.58 6.42
CA SER A 355 -4.40 -35.33 5.03
C SER A 355 -3.20 -35.47 4.11
N VAL A 356 -3.30 -36.38 3.16
CA VAL A 356 -2.33 -36.51 2.08
C VAL A 356 -2.71 -35.51 0.99
N GLN A 357 -1.86 -34.52 0.74
CA GLN A 357 -2.10 -33.46 -0.26
C GLN A 357 -1.66 -33.86 -1.68
N ARG A 358 -1.05 -35.03 -1.85
CA ARG A 358 -0.74 -35.63 -3.16
C ARG A 358 -0.61 -37.14 -3.08
#